data_AF-A0A1B2HDX6-F1
#
_entry.id   AF-A0A1B2HDX6-F1
#
_cell.length_a   1.000
_cell.length_b   1.000
_cell.length_c   1.000
_cell.angle_alpha   90.00
_cell.angle_beta   90.00
_cell.angle_gamma   90.00
#
_symmetry.space_group_name_H-M   'P 1'
#
loop_
_entity.id
_entity.type
_entity.pdbx_description
1 polymer ?
#
loop_
_entity_poly.entity_id
_entity_poly.type
_entity_poly.pdbx_seq_one_letter_code
_entity_poly.pdbx_strand_id
1 'polypeptide(L)'
;MNERSPGGHCGGFPAVTTTGGRTVDRYALTFPVRAGSEAKAADILFRCAHLPVCRPETGWALLERTSVFIAGRVVVRVVDITCPPSQAVRHLAEQPQILAVEQRLRPHLVHDCDVTDEASLRRFLATTVMRVASGNGRTGRLPRRAVLYESLPGHASELAQRLAGITVTSGGTTVFRRRDLVVHLTEADDESPPVPLVGLVTPFARLAQPMTLVTDRSVGAVA
;
A
#
# COMPACT_ATOMS: atom_id res chain seq x y z
N MET A 1 12.67 -40.26 -0.97
CA MET A 1 13.77 -39.56 -1.67
C MET A 1 13.16 -38.33 -2.32
N ASN A 2 12.88 -37.31 -1.51
CA ASN A 2 13.66 -36.08 -1.37
C ASN A 2 13.67 -35.24 -2.64
N GLU A 3 12.79 -34.24 -2.71
CA GLU A 3 13.13 -32.88 -3.16
C GLU A 3 12.32 -31.86 -2.33
N ARG A 4 12.87 -31.51 -1.16
CA ARG A 4 12.62 -30.21 -0.53
C ARG A 4 13.52 -29.21 -1.25
N SER A 5 12.94 -28.14 -1.77
CA SER A 5 13.56 -26.81 -1.72
C SER A 5 12.47 -25.74 -1.71
N PRO A 6 12.04 -25.31 -0.51
CA PRO A 6 11.30 -24.08 -0.35
C PRO A 6 12.31 -22.93 -0.43
N GLY A 7 12.20 -22.09 -1.45
CA GLY A 7 12.94 -20.83 -1.49
C GLY A 7 12.56 -20.01 -0.25
N GLY A 8 13.45 -19.96 0.73
CA GLY A 8 13.24 -19.25 1.97
C GLY A 8 13.05 -17.76 1.70
N HIS A 9 11.82 -17.28 1.90
CA HIS A 9 11.52 -15.85 1.88
C HIS A 9 11.95 -15.24 3.20
N CYS A 10 13.11 -14.58 3.19
CA CYS A 10 13.55 -13.72 4.28
C CYS A 10 12.63 -12.49 4.36
N GLY A 11 11.63 -12.56 5.24
CA GLY A 11 10.96 -11.38 5.80
C GLY A 11 9.48 -11.25 5.45
N GLY A 12 8.61 -11.91 6.20
CA GLY A 12 7.33 -11.39 6.72
C GLY A 12 6.32 -10.64 5.82
N PHE A 13 6.47 -10.63 4.50
CA PHE A 13 5.59 -9.93 3.57
C PHE A 13 5.02 -10.93 2.57
N PRO A 14 3.70 -10.93 2.31
CA PRO A 14 3.12 -11.89 1.38
C PRO A 14 3.40 -11.48 -0.05
N ALA A 15 3.98 -12.43 -0.76
CA ALA A 15 4.09 -12.43 -2.21
C ALA A 15 2.69 -12.38 -2.84
N VAL A 16 2.56 -11.56 -3.87
CA VAL A 16 1.36 -11.38 -4.67
C VAL A 16 1.69 -11.82 -6.11
N THR A 17 0.79 -12.56 -6.76
CA THR A 17 1.01 -12.97 -8.17
C THR A 17 0.20 -12.07 -9.08
N THR A 18 0.85 -11.38 -10.02
CA THR A 18 0.16 -10.57 -11.03
C THR A 18 -0.20 -11.37 -12.27
N THR A 19 -1.20 -10.89 -13.00
CA THR A 19 -1.55 -11.38 -14.35
C THR A 19 -0.37 -11.14 -15.29
N GLY A 20 0.35 -12.22 -15.64
CA GLY A 20 1.64 -12.19 -16.33
C GLY A 20 2.67 -13.18 -15.75
N GLY A 21 2.33 -13.87 -14.65
CA GLY A 21 3.16 -14.92 -14.07
C GLY A 21 4.37 -14.42 -13.26
N ARG A 22 4.50 -13.10 -13.07
CA ARG A 22 5.53 -12.50 -12.22
C ARG A 22 4.98 -12.32 -10.81
N THR A 23 5.74 -12.78 -9.83
CA THR A 23 5.48 -12.51 -8.43
C THR A 23 5.97 -11.10 -8.11
N VAL A 24 5.09 -10.29 -7.52
CA VAL A 24 5.39 -8.97 -6.97
C VAL A 24 5.11 -8.97 -5.49
N ASP A 25 5.82 -8.14 -4.73
CA ASP A 25 5.51 -7.94 -3.33
C ASP A 25 4.67 -6.66 -3.17
N ARG A 26 3.55 -6.77 -2.46
CA ARG A 26 2.62 -5.66 -2.28
C ARG A 26 2.75 -5.03 -0.89
N TYR A 27 2.84 -3.70 -0.89
CA TYR A 27 2.97 -2.89 0.33
C TYR A 27 1.95 -1.78 0.35
N ALA A 28 1.52 -1.39 1.55
CA ALA A 28 0.83 -0.14 1.78
C ALA A 28 1.63 0.73 2.75
N LEU A 29 1.70 2.03 2.48
CA LEU A 29 2.29 3.04 3.37
C LEU A 29 1.20 4.03 3.79
N THR A 30 1.08 4.28 5.08
CA THR A 30 0.18 5.30 5.64
C THR A 30 0.91 6.61 5.87
N PHE A 31 0.31 7.71 5.43
CA PHE A 31 0.75 9.08 5.64
C PHE A 31 -0.35 9.85 6.38
N PRO A 32 -0.26 9.95 7.72
CA PRO A 32 -1.13 10.84 8.47
C PRO A 32 -0.81 12.28 8.11
N VAL A 33 -1.82 13.04 7.65
CA VAL A 33 -1.64 14.42 7.19
C VAL A 33 -2.18 15.43 8.21
N ARG A 34 -1.58 16.62 8.21
CA ARG A 34 -2.07 17.75 9.01
C ARG A 34 -3.41 18.22 8.48
N ALA A 35 -4.24 18.76 9.37
CA ALA A 35 -5.51 19.37 9.01
C ALA A 35 -5.31 20.47 7.96
N GLY A 36 -6.11 20.48 6.90
CA GLY A 36 -6.03 21.46 5.81
C GLY A 36 -4.91 21.19 4.80
N SER A 37 -4.11 20.12 4.98
CA SER A 37 -3.05 19.72 4.05
C SER A 37 -3.42 18.52 3.17
N GLU A 38 -4.64 17.99 3.29
CA GLU A 38 -5.13 16.78 2.64
C GLU A 38 -4.92 16.81 1.11
N ALA A 39 -5.44 17.84 0.45
CA ALA A 39 -5.35 18.00 -1.00
C ALA A 39 -3.90 18.20 -1.48
N LYS A 40 -3.09 18.91 -0.70
CA LYS A 40 -1.69 19.20 -1.07
C LYS A 40 -0.82 17.95 -0.97
N ALA A 41 -0.98 17.16 0.09
CA ALA A 41 -0.31 15.88 0.24
C ALA A 41 -0.73 14.89 -0.86
N ALA A 42 -2.03 14.85 -1.20
CA ALA A 42 -2.54 14.03 -2.29
C ALA A 42 -1.93 14.40 -3.65
N ASP A 43 -1.84 15.70 -4.00
CA ASP A 43 -1.19 16.14 -5.26
C ASP A 43 0.31 15.78 -5.30
N ILE A 44 1.02 15.93 -4.19
CA ILE A 44 2.44 15.55 -4.12
C ILE A 44 2.62 14.04 -4.34
N LEU A 45 1.80 13.22 -3.68
CA LEU A 45 1.85 11.76 -3.83
C LEU A 45 1.34 11.30 -5.20
N PHE A 46 0.37 11.99 -5.79
CA PHE A 46 -0.04 11.80 -7.18
C PHE A 46 1.15 11.96 -8.13
N ARG A 47 1.88 13.08 -8.02
CA ARG A 47 3.05 13.33 -8.88
C ARG A 47 4.16 12.31 -8.63
N CYS A 48 4.39 11.94 -7.36
CA CYS A 48 5.35 10.91 -6.99
C CYS A 48 5.05 9.55 -7.64
N ALA A 49 3.77 9.16 -7.73
CA ALA A 49 3.36 7.91 -8.39
C ALA A 49 3.67 7.86 -9.89
N HIS A 50 3.90 9.02 -10.52
CA HIS A 50 4.23 9.14 -11.95
C HIS A 50 5.73 9.31 -12.21
N LEU A 51 6.56 9.37 -11.17
CA LEU A 51 8.01 9.43 -11.35
C LEU A 51 8.53 8.08 -11.86
N PRO A 52 9.44 8.08 -12.86
CA PRO A 52 10.07 6.86 -13.34
C PRO A 52 11.05 6.34 -12.27
N VAL A 53 10.71 5.19 -11.66
CA VAL A 53 11.59 4.49 -10.74
C VAL A 53 12.04 3.20 -11.40
N CYS A 54 13.19 3.24 -12.06
CA CYS A 54 13.76 2.12 -12.81
C CYS A 54 15.08 1.68 -12.18
N ARG A 55 15.33 0.37 -12.19
CA ARG A 55 16.64 -0.16 -11.83
C ARG A 55 17.68 0.19 -12.89
N PRO A 56 18.82 0.82 -12.53
CA PRO A 56 19.86 1.17 -13.49
C PRO A 56 20.48 -0.06 -14.14
N GLU A 57 20.65 -1.13 -13.35
CA GLU A 57 21.34 -2.37 -13.74
C GLU A 57 20.57 -3.25 -14.72
N THR A 58 19.24 -3.15 -14.74
CA THR A 58 18.39 -3.98 -15.61
C THR A 58 17.58 -3.15 -16.61
N GLY A 59 17.28 -1.88 -16.29
CA GLY A 59 16.34 -1.04 -17.04
C GLY A 59 14.87 -1.30 -16.69
N TRP A 60 14.58 -2.15 -15.70
CA TRP A 60 13.21 -2.59 -15.38
C TRP A 60 12.58 -1.67 -14.34
N ALA A 61 11.27 -1.47 -14.44
CA ALA A 61 10.54 -0.70 -13.45
C ALA A 61 10.56 -1.41 -12.09
N LEU A 62 10.98 -0.68 -11.06
CA LEU A 62 10.99 -1.17 -9.69
C LEU A 62 9.57 -1.31 -9.13
N LEU A 63 8.71 -0.36 -9.49
CA LEU A 63 7.32 -0.27 -9.06
C LEU A 63 6.43 -0.65 -10.24
N GLU A 64 5.76 -1.80 -10.16
CA GLU A 64 4.87 -2.31 -11.22
C GLU A 64 3.54 -1.56 -11.22
N ARG A 65 3.00 -1.27 -10.04
CA ARG A 65 1.75 -0.53 -9.85
C ARG A 65 1.84 0.33 -8.59
N THR A 66 1.45 1.58 -8.69
CA THR A 66 1.33 2.51 -7.55
C THR A 66 -0.08 3.09 -7.51
N SER A 67 -0.76 2.92 -6.39
CA SER A 67 -2.07 3.53 -6.15
C SER A 67 -2.00 4.44 -4.92
N VAL A 68 -2.71 5.56 -4.95
CA VAL A 68 -2.83 6.49 -3.82
C VAL A 68 -4.29 6.67 -3.48
N PHE A 69 -4.63 6.49 -2.21
CA PHE A 69 -5.98 6.62 -1.66
C PHE A 69 -6.00 7.67 -0.56
N ILE A 70 -7.12 8.36 -0.39
CA ILE A 70 -7.31 9.31 0.72
C ILE A 70 -8.65 9.08 1.42
N ALA A 71 -8.64 9.11 2.76
CA ALA A 71 -9.82 9.17 3.59
C ALA A 71 -9.56 10.13 4.76
N GLY A 72 -10.21 11.29 4.75
CA GLY A 72 -9.98 12.34 5.74
C GLY A 72 -8.51 12.72 5.81
N ARG A 73 -7.90 12.57 6.99
CA ARG A 73 -6.48 12.89 7.25
C ARG A 73 -5.51 11.73 7.06
N VAL A 74 -5.93 10.67 6.38
CA VAL A 74 -5.09 9.50 6.12
C VAL A 74 -4.95 9.30 4.63
N VAL A 75 -3.72 9.43 4.13
CA VAL A 75 -3.37 9.04 2.76
C VAL A 75 -2.69 7.67 2.81
N VAL A 76 -3.08 6.76 1.93
CA VAL A 76 -2.50 5.42 1.82
C VAL A 76 -1.94 5.24 0.43
N ARG A 77 -0.65 4.93 0.33
CA ARG A 77 -0.01 4.56 -0.94
C ARG A 77 0.18 3.05 -0.98
N VAL A 78 -0.40 2.39 -1.97
CA VAL A 78 -0.19 0.96 -2.24
C VAL A 78 0.80 0.82 -3.39
N VAL A 79 1.85 0.01 -3.21
CA VAL A 79 2.85 -0.28 -4.24
C VAL A 79 3.02 -1.77 -4.44
N ASP A 80 3.10 -2.17 -5.70
CA ASP A 80 3.51 -3.52 -6.12
C ASP A 80 4.96 -3.42 -6.61
N ILE A 81 5.86 -4.17 -5.98
CA ILE A 81 7.31 -4.09 -6.21
C ILE A 81 7.78 -5.40 -6.83
N THR A 82 8.59 -5.33 -7.88
CA THR A 82 9.09 -6.51 -8.60
C THR A 82 10.33 -7.13 -7.97
N CYS A 83 10.69 -6.71 -6.76
CA CYS A 83 11.94 -7.09 -6.15
C CYS A 83 11.95 -7.05 -4.61
N PRO A 84 13.00 -7.60 -3.97
CA PRO A 84 13.12 -7.58 -2.52
C PRO A 84 12.98 -6.15 -1.95
N PRO A 85 12.24 -5.96 -0.84
CA PRO A 85 11.94 -4.64 -0.29
C PRO A 85 13.18 -3.85 0.11
N SER A 86 14.16 -4.52 0.73
CA SER A 86 15.42 -3.87 1.12
C SER A 86 16.13 -3.24 -0.07
N GLN A 87 16.09 -3.89 -1.24
CA GLN A 87 16.67 -3.36 -2.46
C GLN A 87 15.85 -2.19 -3.03
N ALA A 88 14.52 -2.28 -2.99
CA ALA A 88 13.66 -1.18 -3.42
C ALA A 88 13.87 0.06 -2.55
N VAL A 89 13.98 -0.12 -1.24
CA VAL A 89 14.23 0.91 -0.23
C VAL A 89 15.57 1.61 -0.48
N ARG A 90 16.66 0.84 -0.61
CA ARG A 90 17.98 1.39 -0.92
C ARG A 90 17.95 2.22 -2.20
N HIS A 91 17.32 1.69 -3.24
CA HIS A 91 17.21 2.38 -4.51
C HIS A 91 16.38 3.68 -4.41
N LEU A 92 15.26 3.67 -3.68
CA LEU A 92 14.43 4.86 -3.50
C LEU A 92 15.16 5.98 -2.75
N ALA A 93 16.02 5.63 -1.78
CA ALA A 93 16.82 6.61 -1.03
C ALA A 93 17.84 7.35 -1.91
N GLU A 94 18.34 6.70 -2.96
CA GLU A 94 19.36 7.26 -3.87
C GLU A 94 18.77 8.19 -4.93
N GLN A 95 17.44 8.27 -5.06
CA GLN A 95 16.78 9.03 -6.12
C GLN A 95 16.57 10.51 -5.71
N PRO A 96 17.18 11.49 -6.40
CA PRO A 96 17.00 12.92 -6.10
C PRO A 96 15.54 13.37 -6.18
N GLN A 97 14.78 12.73 -7.07
CA GLN A 97 13.36 12.99 -7.27
C GLN A 97 12.53 12.61 -6.02
N ILE A 98 12.93 11.53 -5.32
CA ILE A 98 12.28 11.07 -4.09
C ILE A 98 12.61 12.00 -2.93
N LEU A 99 13.86 12.48 -2.83
CA LEU A 99 14.24 13.51 -1.87
C LEU A 99 13.46 14.81 -2.09
N ALA A 100 13.24 15.23 -3.33
CA ALA A 100 12.42 16.40 -3.64
C ALA A 100 10.95 16.21 -3.25
N VAL A 101 10.41 15.00 -3.44
CA VAL A 101 9.06 14.64 -2.97
C VAL A 101 8.98 14.68 -1.44
N GLU A 102 9.96 14.11 -0.74
CA GLU A 102 10.06 14.14 0.72
C GLU A 102 10.01 15.59 1.23
N GLN A 103 10.91 16.45 0.76
CA GLN A 103 10.99 17.85 1.19
C GLN A 103 9.65 18.59 1.01
N ARG A 104 8.96 18.34 -0.10
CA ARG A 104 7.65 18.93 -0.39
C ARG A 104 6.55 18.35 0.48
N LEU A 105 6.60 17.06 0.80
CA LEU A 105 5.57 16.35 1.56
C LEU A 105 5.69 16.63 3.06
N ARG A 106 6.91 16.76 3.58
CA ARG A 106 7.26 16.97 4.99
C ARG A 106 6.38 18.00 5.74
N PRO A 107 6.15 19.24 5.25
CA PRO A 107 5.32 20.21 5.98
C PRO A 107 3.84 19.82 6.11
N HIS A 108 3.38 18.84 5.33
CA HIS A 108 1.99 18.40 5.28
C HIS A 108 1.71 17.16 6.13
N LEU A 109 2.74 16.50 6.68
CA LEU A 109 2.59 15.29 7.48
C LEU A 109 2.56 15.56 8.99
N VAL A 110 1.83 14.72 9.72
CA VAL A 110 1.83 14.75 11.19
C VAL A 110 3.18 14.29 11.73
N HIS A 111 3.78 13.28 11.09
CA HIS A 111 5.09 12.75 11.41
C HIS A 111 6.07 13.06 10.29
N ASP A 112 7.31 13.34 10.66
CA ASP A 112 8.35 13.64 9.67
C ASP A 112 8.56 12.45 8.71
N CYS A 113 8.56 12.75 7.41
CA CYS A 113 9.12 11.86 6.41
C CYS A 113 10.59 12.24 6.28
N ASP A 114 11.48 11.37 6.76
CA ASP A 114 12.92 11.52 6.59
C ASP A 114 13.41 10.29 5.82
N VAL A 115 13.88 10.53 4.60
CA VAL A 115 14.45 9.49 3.73
C VAL A 115 15.86 9.85 3.28
N THR A 116 16.53 10.75 4.02
CA THR A 116 17.84 11.31 3.68
C THR A 116 18.98 10.28 3.77
N ASP A 117 18.83 9.25 4.61
CA ASP A 117 19.75 8.14 4.72
C ASP A 117 19.00 6.80 4.97
N GLU A 118 19.70 5.68 4.84
CA GLU A 118 19.13 4.34 5.00
C GLU A 118 18.53 4.10 6.40
N ALA A 119 19.15 4.62 7.45
CA ALA A 119 18.67 4.45 8.81
C ALA A 119 17.39 5.27 9.09
N SER A 120 17.32 6.50 8.57
CA SER A 120 16.13 7.33 8.60
C SER A 120 15.00 6.74 7.77
N LEU A 121 15.27 6.28 6.55
CA LEU A 121 14.28 5.60 5.72
C LEU A 121 13.74 4.33 6.40
N ARG A 122 14.59 3.53 7.03
CA ARG A 122 14.15 2.34 7.79
C ARG A 122 13.26 2.71 8.99
N ARG A 123 13.57 3.79 9.72
CA ARG A 123 12.71 4.33 10.79
C ARG A 123 11.36 4.82 10.24
N PHE A 124 11.38 5.53 9.11
CA PHE A 124 10.18 5.97 8.42
C PHE A 124 9.31 4.78 7.98
N LEU A 125 9.89 3.75 7.38
CA LEU A 125 9.15 2.56 6.94
C LEU A 125 8.59 1.76 8.11
N ALA A 126 9.36 1.57 9.18
CA ALA A 126 8.87 0.91 10.39
C ALA A 126 7.65 1.65 11.00
N THR A 127 7.55 2.95 10.77
CA THR A 127 6.45 3.77 11.24
C THR A 127 5.38 4.02 10.19
N THR A 128 5.50 3.63 8.93
CA THR A 128 4.48 3.92 7.90
C THR A 128 3.98 2.69 7.15
N VAL A 129 4.78 1.64 7.04
CA VAL A 129 4.40 0.41 6.34
C VAL A 129 3.29 -0.29 7.11
N MET A 130 2.25 -0.66 6.36
CA MET A 130 1.22 -1.56 6.81
C MET A 130 1.59 -2.99 6.38
N ARG A 131 1.52 -3.91 7.33
CA ARG A 131 1.73 -5.34 7.03
C ARG A 131 0.47 -5.87 6.39
N VAL A 132 0.62 -6.74 5.39
CA VAL A 132 -0.53 -7.49 4.89
C VAL A 132 -0.93 -8.53 5.95
N ALA A 133 -2.18 -8.46 6.38
CA ALA A 133 -2.78 -9.40 7.32
C ALA A 133 -3.43 -10.59 6.59
N SER A 134 -3.96 -10.37 5.39
CA SER A 134 -4.50 -11.42 4.52
C SER A 134 -4.56 -10.93 3.08
N GLY A 135 -4.56 -11.87 2.14
CA GLY A 135 -4.92 -11.63 0.75
C GLY A 135 -5.26 -12.95 0.07
N ASN A 136 -6.11 -12.91 -0.94
CA ASN A 136 -6.49 -14.11 -1.69
C ASN A 136 -5.53 -14.43 -2.85
N GLY A 137 -4.45 -13.65 -3.02
CA GLY A 137 -3.43 -13.81 -4.06
C GLY A 137 -3.93 -13.52 -5.49
N ARG A 138 -5.23 -13.28 -5.68
CA ARG A 138 -5.87 -13.02 -6.97
C ARG A 138 -5.76 -11.54 -7.30
N THR A 139 -4.59 -11.12 -7.77
CA THR A 139 -4.38 -9.71 -8.12
C THR A 139 -4.22 -9.54 -9.61
N GLY A 140 -4.66 -8.40 -10.13
CA GLY A 140 -4.69 -8.16 -11.57
C GLY A 140 -4.57 -6.68 -11.90
N ARG A 141 -4.93 -6.32 -13.11
CA ARG A 141 -5.10 -4.91 -13.53
C ARG A 141 -6.51 -4.38 -13.28
N LEU A 142 -7.30 -5.09 -12.47
CA LEU A 142 -8.66 -4.66 -12.13
C LEU A 142 -8.62 -3.36 -11.30
N PRO A 143 -9.65 -2.50 -11.42
CA PRO A 143 -9.78 -1.29 -10.62
C PRO A 143 -9.62 -1.58 -9.12
N ARG A 144 -8.78 -0.77 -8.45
CA ARG A 144 -8.57 -0.88 -7.00
C ARG A 144 -9.49 0.07 -6.25
N ARG A 145 -10.09 -0.44 -5.17
CA ARG A 145 -10.87 0.34 -4.21
C ARG A 145 -10.41 0.03 -2.81
N ALA A 146 -10.56 0.99 -1.90
CA ALA A 146 -10.15 0.81 -0.52
C ALA A 146 -11.19 1.34 0.46
N VAL A 147 -11.32 0.65 1.59
CA VAL A 147 -12.00 1.16 2.78
C VAL A 147 -10.99 1.22 3.91
N LEU A 148 -10.92 2.37 4.57
CA LEU A 148 -10.15 2.56 5.79
C LEU A 148 -11.03 2.23 6.99
N TYR A 149 -10.50 1.41 7.89
CA TYR A 149 -11.09 1.15 9.19
C TYR A 149 -10.12 1.58 10.29
N GLU A 150 -10.64 2.23 11.33
CA GLU A 150 -9.95 2.40 12.59
C GLU A 150 -10.53 1.40 13.58
N SER A 151 -9.69 0.52 14.13
CA SER A 151 -10.12 -0.43 15.14
C SER A 151 -10.29 0.25 16.50
N LEU A 152 -11.08 -0.37 17.37
CA LEU A 152 -10.92 -0.14 18.79
C LEU A 152 -9.50 -0.54 19.24
N PRO A 153 -8.94 0.09 20.30
CA PRO A 153 -7.64 -0.29 20.84
C PRO A 153 -7.57 -1.79 21.14
N GLY A 154 -6.52 -2.47 20.65
CA GLY A 154 -6.32 -3.90 20.82
C GLY A 154 -7.05 -4.81 19.82
N HIS A 155 -8.03 -4.30 19.06
CA HIS A 155 -8.90 -5.12 18.19
C HIS A 155 -8.51 -5.17 16.71
N ALA A 156 -7.37 -4.60 16.33
CA ALA A 156 -6.95 -4.53 14.93
C ALA A 156 -6.70 -5.91 14.30
N SER A 157 -6.33 -6.90 15.11
CA SER A 157 -6.13 -8.28 14.64
C SER A 157 -7.44 -8.94 14.27
N GLU A 158 -8.42 -8.85 15.15
CA GLU A 158 -9.77 -9.39 14.99
C GLU A 158 -10.48 -8.72 13.82
N LEU A 159 -10.37 -7.39 13.72
CA LEU A 159 -10.90 -6.62 12.59
C LEU A 159 -10.30 -7.10 11.26
N ALA A 160 -8.97 -7.23 11.19
CA ALA A 160 -8.30 -7.69 9.98
C ALA A 160 -8.68 -9.15 9.63
N GLN A 161 -8.83 -10.02 10.63
CA GLN A 161 -9.25 -11.41 10.43
C GLN A 161 -10.70 -11.52 9.94
N ARG A 162 -11.61 -10.69 10.46
CA ARG A 162 -13.00 -10.62 9.97
C ARG A 162 -13.05 -10.20 8.52
N LEU A 163 -12.30 -9.14 8.16
CA LEU A 163 -12.20 -8.68 6.78
C LEU A 163 -11.56 -9.71 5.85
N ALA A 164 -10.56 -10.46 6.34
CA ALA A 164 -9.89 -11.51 5.58
C ALA A 164 -10.82 -12.64 5.13
N GLY A 165 -11.88 -12.93 5.90
CA GLY A 165 -12.88 -13.93 5.54
C GLY A 165 -13.84 -13.48 4.44
N ILE A 166 -13.76 -12.22 4.01
CA ILE A 166 -14.68 -11.64 3.03
C ILE A 166 -14.05 -11.76 1.66
N THR A 167 -14.58 -12.69 0.87
CA THR A 167 -14.12 -12.93 -0.50
C THR A 167 -15.01 -12.19 -1.49
N VAL A 168 -14.40 -11.51 -2.45
CA VAL A 168 -15.09 -11.04 -3.65
C VAL A 168 -15.26 -12.21 -4.63
N THR A 169 -16.44 -12.32 -5.25
CA THR A 169 -16.77 -13.41 -6.19
C THR A 169 -15.79 -13.44 -7.38
N SER A 170 -15.46 -12.26 -7.89
CA SER A 170 -14.46 -12.07 -8.94
C SER A 170 -13.45 -11.01 -8.48
N GLY A 171 -12.16 -11.33 -8.60
CA GLY A 171 -11.06 -10.42 -8.31
C GLY A 171 -10.31 -10.68 -7.01
N GLY A 172 -9.68 -9.63 -6.50
CA GLY A 172 -8.68 -9.66 -5.44
C GLY A 172 -9.11 -8.98 -4.16
N THR A 173 -8.64 -9.48 -3.03
CA THR A 173 -8.66 -8.74 -1.77
C THR A 173 -7.29 -8.75 -1.12
N THR A 174 -6.92 -7.63 -0.50
CA THR A 174 -5.76 -7.50 0.37
C THR A 174 -6.15 -6.69 1.60
N VAL A 175 -5.93 -7.24 2.79
CA VAL A 175 -6.13 -6.53 4.06
C VAL A 175 -4.77 -6.12 4.58
N PHE A 176 -4.56 -4.81 4.72
CA PHE A 176 -3.36 -4.25 5.34
C PHE A 176 -3.66 -3.79 6.76
N ARG A 177 -2.67 -3.90 7.65
CA ARG A 177 -2.80 -3.47 9.05
C ARG A 177 -1.55 -2.77 9.55
N ARG A 178 -1.76 -1.68 10.29
CA ARG A 178 -0.73 -0.99 11.06
C ARG A 178 -1.35 -0.39 12.33
N ARG A 179 -0.89 -0.84 13.50
CA ARG A 179 -1.48 -0.46 14.79
C ARG A 179 -2.99 -0.71 14.76
N ASP A 180 -3.79 0.33 14.97
CA ASP A 180 -5.24 0.41 14.93
C ASP A 180 -5.83 0.68 13.53
N LEU A 181 -5.00 0.98 12.53
CA LEU A 181 -5.46 1.20 11.16
C LEU A 181 -5.50 -0.12 10.37
N VAL A 182 -6.63 -0.38 9.72
CA VAL A 182 -6.82 -1.49 8.80
C VAL A 182 -7.33 -0.95 7.46
N VAL A 183 -6.72 -1.36 6.35
CA VAL A 183 -7.18 -1.01 5.00
C VAL A 183 -7.61 -2.29 4.32
N HIS A 184 -8.86 -2.34 3.88
CA HIS A 184 -9.37 -3.40 3.02
C HIS A 184 -9.32 -2.92 1.58
N LEU A 185 -8.37 -3.44 0.80
CA LEU A 185 -8.22 -3.18 -0.62
C LEU A 185 -8.94 -4.28 -1.40
N THR A 186 -9.82 -3.89 -2.31
CA THR A 186 -10.47 -4.78 -3.26
C THR A 186 -10.09 -4.44 -4.69
N GLU A 187 -9.92 -5.47 -5.52
CA GLU A 187 -9.68 -5.36 -6.95
C GLU A 187 -10.82 -6.07 -7.67
N ALA A 188 -11.72 -5.32 -8.30
CA ALA A 188 -12.90 -5.86 -8.98
C ALA A 188 -13.31 -4.96 -10.14
N ASP A 189 -14.01 -5.52 -11.13
CA ASP A 189 -14.53 -4.83 -12.31
C ASP A 189 -15.82 -4.02 -12.05
N ASP A 190 -16.23 -3.98 -10.78
CA ASP A 190 -17.32 -3.11 -10.33
C ASP A 190 -16.81 -1.66 -10.32
N GLU A 191 -17.68 -0.70 -10.68
CA GLU A 191 -17.39 0.75 -10.67
C GLU A 191 -18.09 1.47 -9.49
N SER A 192 -18.90 0.77 -8.70
CA SER A 192 -19.59 1.33 -7.52
C SER A 192 -18.63 1.79 -6.40
N PRO A 193 -18.91 2.82 -5.60
CA PRO A 193 -18.03 3.16 -4.48
C PRO A 193 -17.90 1.98 -3.49
N PRO A 194 -16.72 1.78 -2.87
CA PRO A 194 -16.54 0.67 -1.94
C PRO A 194 -17.44 0.86 -0.71
N VAL A 195 -18.25 -0.15 -0.40
CA VAL A 195 -19.17 -0.08 0.74
C VAL A 195 -18.47 -0.57 2.02
N PRO A 196 -18.42 0.23 3.10
CA PRO A 196 -17.87 -0.22 4.37
C PRO A 196 -18.70 -1.35 4.99
N LEU A 197 -18.02 -2.39 5.48
CA LEU A 197 -18.65 -3.63 5.95
C LEU A 197 -18.97 -3.57 7.45
N VAL A 198 -19.54 -2.45 7.90
CA VAL A 198 -19.69 -2.08 9.32
C VAL A 198 -20.34 -3.21 10.13
N GLY A 199 -21.46 -3.74 9.67
CA GLY A 199 -22.19 -4.80 10.39
C GLY A 199 -21.42 -6.12 10.54
N LEU A 200 -20.44 -6.39 9.67
CA LEU A 200 -19.60 -7.59 9.74
C LEU A 200 -18.37 -7.40 10.65
N VAL A 201 -18.01 -6.16 10.92
CA VAL A 201 -16.83 -5.81 11.72
C VAL A 201 -17.17 -5.20 13.08
N THR A 202 -18.44 -4.95 13.38
CA THR A 202 -18.90 -4.61 14.73
C THR A 202 -18.58 -5.76 15.70
N PRO A 203 -18.14 -5.48 16.94
CA PRO A 203 -17.89 -4.16 17.53
C PRO A 203 -16.45 -3.64 17.34
N PHE A 204 -15.64 -4.27 16.51
CA PHE A 204 -14.19 -4.07 16.45
C PHE A 204 -13.75 -2.76 15.80
N ALA A 205 -14.59 -2.12 14.98
CA ALA A 205 -14.27 -0.88 14.28
C ALA A 205 -14.91 0.35 14.96
N ARG A 206 -14.08 1.37 15.21
CA ARG A 206 -14.49 2.72 15.64
C ARG A 206 -14.95 3.57 14.45
N LEU A 207 -14.26 3.42 13.32
CA LEU A 207 -14.53 4.15 12.08
C LEU A 207 -14.47 3.17 10.92
N ALA A 208 -15.31 3.38 9.92
CA ALA A 208 -15.23 2.72 8.63
C ALA A 208 -15.57 3.74 7.53
N GLN A 209 -14.63 4.06 6.66
CA GLN A 209 -14.78 5.11 5.66
C GLN A 209 -14.27 4.64 4.29
N PRO A 210 -15.05 4.81 3.20
CA PRO A 210 -14.52 4.59 1.87
C PRO A 210 -13.38 5.56 1.59
N MET A 211 -12.36 5.09 0.89
CA MET A 211 -11.26 5.93 0.44
C MET A 211 -11.46 6.37 -1.01
N THR A 212 -11.18 7.63 -1.29
CA THR A 212 -11.14 8.17 -2.65
C THR A 212 -9.83 7.77 -3.31
N LEU A 213 -9.89 7.18 -4.50
CA LEU A 213 -8.71 6.90 -5.32
C LEU A 213 -8.21 8.20 -5.95
N VAL A 214 -6.96 8.57 -5.66
CA VAL A 214 -6.28 9.76 -6.19
C VAL A 214 -5.56 9.42 -7.50
N THR A 215 -4.91 8.27 -7.56
CA THR A 215 -4.29 7.74 -8.78
C THR A 215 -4.08 6.24 -8.66
N ASP A 216 -4.09 5.56 -9.79
CA ASP A 216 -3.71 4.16 -9.92
C ASP A 216 -2.88 3.97 -11.19
N ARG A 217 -1.55 4.03 -11.05
CA ARG A 217 -0.60 3.95 -12.16
C ARG A 217 -0.02 2.56 -12.24
N SER A 218 -0.15 1.89 -13.39
CA SER A 218 0.54 0.63 -13.70
C SER A 218 1.56 0.82 -14.82
N VAL A 219 2.73 0.21 -14.71
CA VAL A 219 3.76 0.19 -15.76
C VAL A 219 3.18 -0.49 -16.99
N GLY A 220 3.38 0.06 -18.20
CA GLY A 220 2.83 -0.50 -19.44
C GLY A 220 1.32 -0.34 -19.63
N ALA A 221 0.59 0.32 -18.71
CA ALA A 221 -0.70 0.89 -19.08
C ALA A 221 -0.42 2.13 -19.94
N VAL A 222 -0.59 1.98 -21.25
CA VAL A 222 -0.70 3.11 -22.18
C VAL A 222 -1.98 3.84 -21.79
N ALA A 223 -1.88 5.16 -21.62
CA ALA A 223 -3.02 6.03 -21.33
C ALA A 223 -4.04 5.99 -22.46
#